data_AF-B5E9L1-F1
#
_entry.id   AF-B5E9L1-F1
#
_cell.length_a   1.000
_cell.length_b   1.000
_cell.length_c   1.000
_cell.angle_alpha   90.00
_cell.angle_beta   90.00
_cell.angle_gamma   90.00
#
_symmetry.space_group_name_H-M   'P 1'
#
loop_
_entity.id
_entity.type
_entity.pdbx_description
1 polymer ?
#
loop_
_entity_poly.entity_id
_entity_poly.type
_entity_poly.pdbx_seq_one_letter_code
_entity_poly.pdbx_strand_id
1 'polypeptide(L)'
;MQVSKLKKFCCLVVVAAGVGMVDHALAAELPVALETGTELKEMPVLDGESWQSMSPDAKIAFIWGVGHVVTVEEAVVQRHPELKRQDFVAKLGEGLRGVPMSSIIDRIDSYYRQNPGDRDLPVLRVMWSQIVKPRLKSGIADIPFEGEGTAP
;
A
#
# COMPACT_ATOMS: atom_id res chain seq x y z
N MET A 1 -51.83 22.49 34.91
CA MET A 1 -51.78 21.93 36.28
C MET A 1 -52.19 20.47 36.19
N GLN A 2 -51.31 19.54 36.56
CA GLN A 2 -51.49 18.07 36.49
C GLN A 2 -52.78 17.62 37.18
N VAL A 3 -53.51 16.66 36.61
CA VAL A 3 -54.03 15.43 37.25
C VAL A 3 -54.80 14.57 36.22
N SER A 4 -54.50 13.27 36.29
CA SER A 4 -55.02 12.08 35.62
C SER A 4 -56.55 11.90 35.47
N LYS A 5 -56.91 11.07 34.47
CA LYS A 5 -57.84 9.91 34.48
C LYS A 5 -58.62 9.90 33.16
N LEU A 6 -58.15 9.11 32.18
CA LEU A 6 -58.51 7.71 31.98
C LEU A 6 -60.01 7.52 31.73
N LYS A 7 -60.29 6.93 30.57
CA LYS A 7 -61.51 6.27 30.08
C LYS A 7 -62.22 7.07 28.98
N LYS A 8 -62.66 6.45 27.90
CA LYS A 8 -62.52 5.07 27.42
C LYS A 8 -63.03 5.09 25.99
N PHE A 9 -62.20 4.58 25.09
CA PHE A 9 -62.58 3.57 24.11
C PHE A 9 -63.98 3.71 23.50
N CYS A 10 -64.03 4.56 22.47
CA CYS A 10 -65.06 4.48 21.44
C CYS A 10 -64.62 3.39 20.46
N CYS A 11 -65.28 2.24 20.54
CA CYS A 11 -65.24 1.24 19.47
C CYS A 11 -65.79 1.89 18.20
N LEU A 12 -64.95 2.07 17.19
CA LEU A 12 -65.25 1.72 15.80
C LEU A 12 -64.03 2.12 14.98
N VAL A 13 -63.38 1.15 14.34
CA VAL A 13 -63.13 1.12 12.91
C VAL A 13 -62.33 -0.16 12.65
N VAL A 14 -63.03 -1.13 12.07
CA VAL A 14 -62.41 -2.25 11.37
C VAL A 14 -61.74 -1.68 10.13
N VAL A 15 -60.41 -1.78 10.04
CA VAL A 15 -59.69 -1.74 8.75
C VAL A 15 -58.77 -2.96 8.70
N ALA A 16 -59.10 -3.78 7.71
CA ALA A 16 -58.32 -4.90 7.23
C ALA A 16 -57.00 -4.43 6.62
N ALA A 17 -55.94 -5.23 6.76
CA ALA A 17 -55.16 -5.78 5.64
C ALA A 17 -53.81 -6.33 6.13
N GLY A 18 -53.56 -7.61 5.86
CA GLY A 18 -52.21 -8.12 5.58
C GLY A 18 -51.35 -8.52 6.76
N VAL A 19 -51.72 -9.58 7.49
CA VAL A 19 -50.71 -10.47 8.09
C VAL A 19 -50.26 -11.42 6.99
N GLY A 20 -49.33 -10.96 6.17
CA GLY A 20 -48.67 -11.75 5.14
C GLY A 20 -47.31 -12.21 5.65
N MET A 21 -47.18 -13.53 5.78
CA MET A 21 -45.93 -14.31 5.65
C MET A 21 -44.75 -13.89 6.55
N VAL A 22 -44.58 -14.63 7.64
CA VAL A 22 -43.27 -14.76 8.28
C VAL A 22 -42.42 -15.59 7.32
N ASP A 23 -41.70 -14.94 6.42
CA ASP A 23 -40.68 -15.59 5.60
C ASP A 23 -39.63 -16.20 6.54
N HIS A 24 -39.67 -17.52 6.69
CA HIS A 24 -38.51 -18.29 7.12
C HIS A 24 -37.45 -18.11 6.04
N ALA A 25 -36.57 -17.11 6.23
CA ALA A 25 -35.34 -17.00 5.49
C ALA A 25 -34.49 -18.24 5.80
N LEU A 26 -34.65 -19.29 4.99
CA LEU A 26 -33.71 -20.40 4.90
C LEU A 26 -32.40 -19.79 4.43
N ALA A 27 -31.47 -19.57 5.36
CA ALA A 27 -30.09 -19.27 5.03
C ALA A 27 -29.54 -20.43 4.21
N ALA A 28 -29.49 -20.27 2.90
CA ALA A 28 -28.70 -21.13 2.04
C ALA A 28 -27.23 -20.85 2.39
N GLU A 29 -26.66 -21.69 3.26
CA GLU A 29 -25.22 -21.74 3.46
C GLU A 29 -24.62 -22.24 2.15
N LEU A 30 -24.16 -21.30 1.31
CA LEU A 30 -23.32 -21.64 0.18
C LEU A 30 -22.05 -22.28 0.75
N PRO A 31 -21.69 -23.52 0.36
CA PRO A 31 -20.43 -24.09 0.78
C PRO A 31 -19.32 -23.20 0.21
N VAL A 32 -18.62 -22.49 1.09
CA VAL A 32 -17.34 -21.89 0.76
C VAL A 32 -16.40 -23.06 0.52
N ALA A 33 -16.27 -23.46 -0.75
CA ALA A 33 -15.24 -24.38 -1.16
C ALA A 33 -13.90 -23.72 -0.79
N LEU A 34 -13.27 -24.27 0.24
CA LEU A 34 -11.90 -23.94 0.58
C LEU A 34 -11.06 -24.51 -0.57
N GLU A 35 -10.66 -23.63 -1.49
CA GLU A 35 -9.69 -23.88 -2.56
C GLU A 35 -8.37 -24.36 -1.91
N THR A 36 -8.32 -25.65 -1.61
CA THR A 36 -7.18 -26.35 -1.02
C THR A 36 -6.24 -26.70 -2.15
N GLY A 37 -5.60 -25.69 -2.73
CA GLY A 37 -4.76 -25.93 -3.91
C GLY A 37 -4.00 -24.75 -4.49
N THR A 38 -3.97 -23.58 -3.85
CA THR A 38 -3.01 -22.56 -4.25
C THR A 38 -1.67 -22.88 -3.60
N GLU A 39 -0.76 -23.50 -4.35
CA GLU A 39 0.66 -23.47 -4.02
C GLU A 39 1.00 -22.02 -3.66
N LEU A 40 1.48 -21.78 -2.44
CA LEU A 40 1.83 -20.43 -1.97
C LEU A 40 3.02 -19.95 -2.80
N LYS A 41 2.73 -19.35 -3.96
CA LYS A 41 3.73 -18.78 -4.84
C LYS A 41 4.37 -17.60 -4.10
N GLU A 42 5.70 -17.62 -4.01
CA GLU A 42 6.45 -16.49 -3.49
C GLU A 42 6.02 -15.20 -4.20
N MET A 43 5.99 -14.10 -3.45
CA MET A 43 5.67 -12.79 -4.02
C MET A 43 6.66 -12.49 -5.15
N PRO A 44 6.20 -12.31 -6.40
CA PRO A 44 7.12 -12.02 -7.50
C PRO A 44 7.80 -10.67 -7.24
N VAL A 45 9.07 -10.57 -7.64
CA VAL A 45 9.79 -9.30 -7.65
C VAL A 45 9.16 -8.41 -8.71
N LEU A 46 8.79 -7.18 -8.34
CA LEU A 46 8.25 -6.20 -9.28
C LEU A 46 9.37 -5.71 -10.20
N ASP A 47 9.32 -6.08 -11.47
CA ASP A 47 10.26 -5.71 -12.53
C ASP A 47 9.69 -4.65 -13.48
N GLY A 48 10.48 -4.26 -14.49
CA GLY A 48 10.10 -3.26 -15.48
C GLY A 48 9.00 -3.71 -16.45
N GLU A 49 8.90 -5.01 -16.77
CA GLU A 49 7.79 -5.55 -17.57
C GLU A 49 6.46 -5.38 -16.83
N SER A 50 6.40 -5.83 -15.58
CA SER A 50 5.22 -5.71 -14.73
C SER A 50 4.89 -4.24 -14.48
N TRP A 51 5.89 -3.42 -14.17
CA TRP A 51 5.72 -1.99 -13.95
C TRP A 51 5.11 -1.26 -15.15
N GLN A 52 5.59 -1.52 -16.37
CA GLN A 52 5.08 -0.83 -17.56
C GLN A 52 3.64 -1.21 -17.91
N SER A 53 3.16 -2.38 -17.48
CA SER A 53 1.78 -2.81 -17.67
C SER A 53 0.82 -2.38 -16.54
N MET A 54 1.34 -1.89 -15.41
CA MET A 54 0.52 -1.41 -14.30
C MET A 54 -0.30 -0.17 -14.64
N SER A 55 -1.51 -0.09 -14.06
CA SER A 55 -2.31 1.13 -14.07
C SER A 55 -1.62 2.26 -13.29
N PRO A 56 -1.96 3.53 -13.56
CA PRO A 56 -1.44 4.66 -12.77
C PRO A 56 -1.67 4.51 -11.27
N ASP A 57 -2.86 4.07 -10.87
CA ASP A 57 -3.22 3.87 -9.46
C ASP A 57 -2.38 2.77 -8.79
N ALA A 58 -2.06 1.69 -9.52
CA ALA A 58 -1.20 0.63 -9.00
C ALA A 58 0.23 1.12 -8.77
N LYS A 59 0.77 1.97 -9.66
CA LYS A 59 2.08 2.61 -9.47
C LYS A 59 2.07 3.54 -8.26
N ILE A 60 1.03 4.36 -8.11
CA ILE A 60 0.84 5.23 -6.93
C ILE A 60 0.81 4.39 -5.65
N ALA A 61 0.01 3.32 -5.63
CA ALA A 61 -0.12 2.45 -4.46
C ALA A 61 1.23 1.79 -4.10
N PHE A 62 2.01 1.35 -5.08
CA PHE A 62 3.34 0.78 -4.83
C PHE A 62 4.30 1.81 -4.21
N ILE A 63 4.41 3.01 -4.81
CA ILE A 63 5.31 4.05 -4.27
C ILE A 63 4.85 4.53 -2.90
N TRP A 64 3.54 4.63 -2.68
CA TRP A 64 2.99 4.92 -1.36
C TRP A 64 3.35 3.85 -0.34
N GLY A 65 3.29 2.57 -0.71
CA GLY A 65 3.73 1.44 0.11
C GLY A 65 5.21 1.51 0.47
N VAL A 66 6.08 1.85 -0.49
CA VAL A 66 7.53 2.09 -0.22
C VAL A 66 7.71 3.23 0.79
N GLY A 67 6.98 4.33 0.62
CA GLY A 67 7.00 5.45 1.56
C GLY A 67 6.55 5.05 2.97
N HIS A 68 5.53 4.20 3.08
CA HIS A 68 5.07 3.68 4.36
C HIS A 68 6.10 2.81 5.07
N VAL A 69 6.87 1.98 4.36
CA VAL A 69 7.98 1.22 4.99
C VAL A 69 9.00 2.16 5.63
N VAL A 70 9.35 3.25 4.94
CA VAL A 70 10.24 4.29 5.49
C VAL A 70 9.63 4.94 6.72
N THR A 71 8.36 5.36 6.66
CA THR A 71 7.70 6.00 7.80
C THR A 71 7.57 5.08 9.01
N VAL A 72 7.35 3.77 8.80
CA VAL A 72 7.32 2.78 9.88
C VAL A 72 8.69 2.67 10.55
N GLU A 73 9.77 2.55 9.78
CA GLU A 73 11.14 2.49 10.33
C GLU A 73 11.47 3.77 11.13
N GLU A 74 11.15 4.95 10.57
CA GLU A 74 11.36 6.23 11.27
C GLU A 74 10.57 6.30 12.59
N ALA A 75 9.32 5.84 12.60
CA ALA A 75 8.48 5.80 13.80
C ALA A 75 9.02 4.81 14.86
N VAL A 76 9.56 3.66 14.43
CA VAL A 76 10.20 2.68 15.32
C VAL A 76 11.46 3.28 15.93
N VAL A 77 12.35 3.86 15.11
CA VAL A 77 13.60 4.48 15.57
C VAL A 77 13.35 5.68 16.47
N GLN A 78 12.28 6.46 16.24
CA GLN A 78 11.92 7.57 17.11
C GLN A 78 11.55 7.11 18.53
N ARG A 79 10.90 5.94 18.67
CA ARG A 79 10.55 5.35 19.97
C ARG A 79 11.68 4.55 20.59
N HIS A 80 12.55 3.99 19.75
CA HIS A 80 13.67 3.12 20.11
C HIS A 80 14.97 3.60 19.44
N PRO A 81 15.57 4.71 19.91
CA PRO A 81 16.76 5.28 19.28
C PRO A 81 17.96 4.33 19.21
N GLU A 82 18.03 3.34 20.11
CA GLU A 82 19.03 2.27 20.13
C GLU A 82 18.97 1.35 18.90
N LEU A 83 17.83 1.29 18.19
CA LEU A 83 17.67 0.51 16.97
C LEU A 83 18.14 1.23 15.70
N LYS A 84 18.50 2.52 15.83
CA LYS A 84 18.94 3.35 14.69
C LYS A 84 20.13 2.70 13.98
N ARG A 85 19.93 2.39 12.71
CA ARG A 85 20.97 1.84 11.82
C ARG A 85 20.98 2.61 10.51
N GLN A 86 22.15 2.65 9.86
CA GLN A 86 22.33 3.26 8.53
C GLN A 86 22.05 2.21 7.45
N ASP A 87 20.91 1.55 7.53
CA ASP A 87 20.56 0.47 6.63
C ASP A 87 19.91 0.96 5.32
N PHE A 88 19.45 0.01 4.51
CA PHE A 88 18.81 0.32 3.23
C PHE A 88 17.58 1.23 3.39
N VAL A 89 16.74 1.01 4.41
CA VAL A 89 15.51 1.79 4.61
C VAL A 89 15.85 3.20 5.08
N ALA A 90 16.84 3.35 5.96
CA ALA A 90 17.36 4.67 6.34
C ALA A 90 17.87 5.46 5.13
N LYS A 91 18.62 4.82 4.22
CA LYS A 91 19.11 5.45 2.99
C LYS A 91 18.02 5.71 1.95
N LEU A 92 17.01 4.84 1.85
CA LEU A 92 15.79 5.14 1.06
C LEU A 92 15.12 6.42 1.57
N GLY A 93 14.92 6.55 2.89
CA GLY A 93 14.33 7.75 3.48
C GLY A 93 15.16 9.01 3.25
N GLU A 94 16.49 8.92 3.33
CA GLU A 94 17.39 10.03 3.01
C GLU A 94 17.26 10.48 1.54
N GLY A 95 17.33 9.54 0.59
CA GLY A 95 17.32 9.86 -0.83
C GLY A 95 15.95 10.27 -1.38
N LEU A 96 14.86 9.70 -0.86
CA LEU A 96 13.49 10.04 -1.27
C LEU A 96 12.95 11.32 -0.61
N ARG A 97 13.65 11.87 0.39
CA ARG A 97 13.18 13.06 1.13
C ARG A 97 12.88 14.23 0.19
N GLY A 98 11.63 14.71 0.27
CA GLY A 98 11.14 15.84 -0.50
C GLY A 98 10.89 15.55 -1.99
N VAL A 99 11.03 14.30 -2.45
CA VAL A 99 10.74 13.93 -3.84
C VAL A 99 9.23 13.64 -3.97
N PRO A 100 8.48 14.35 -4.85
CA PRO A 100 7.08 14.05 -5.07
C PRO A 100 6.87 12.65 -5.63
N MET A 101 5.81 11.97 -5.18
CA MET A 101 5.48 10.61 -5.64
C MET A 101 5.32 10.51 -7.16
N SER A 102 4.66 11.50 -7.77
CA SER A 102 4.54 11.59 -9.23
C SER A 102 5.90 11.65 -9.92
N SER A 103 6.85 12.41 -9.38
CA SER A 103 8.20 12.50 -9.94
C SER A 103 8.96 11.17 -9.82
N ILE A 104 8.73 10.39 -8.77
CA ILE A 104 9.30 9.05 -8.63
C ILE A 104 8.78 8.14 -9.75
N ILE A 105 7.46 8.12 -9.95
CA ILE A 105 6.80 7.32 -11.00
C ILE A 105 7.33 7.73 -12.38
N ASP A 106 7.33 9.03 -12.69
CA ASP A 106 7.78 9.56 -13.99
C ASP A 106 9.22 9.18 -14.29
N ARG A 107 10.11 9.21 -13.29
CA ARG A 107 11.52 8.83 -13.46
C ARG A 107 11.68 7.34 -13.75
N ILE A 108 10.93 6.48 -13.06
CA ILE A 108 10.97 5.04 -13.30
C ILE A 108 10.37 4.70 -14.67
N ASP A 109 9.23 5.30 -15.03
CA ASP A 109 8.62 5.15 -16.36
C ASP A 109 9.54 5.62 -17.47
N SER A 110 10.21 6.75 -17.26
CA SER A 110 11.19 7.28 -18.22
C SER A 110 12.38 6.34 -18.38
N TYR A 111 12.89 5.77 -17.28
CA TYR A 111 14.01 4.83 -17.32
C TYR A 111 13.69 3.60 -18.18
N TYR A 112 12.60 2.89 -17.91
CA TYR A 112 12.28 1.66 -18.66
C TYR A 112 11.90 1.92 -20.12
N ARG A 113 11.32 3.10 -20.44
CA ARG A 113 11.10 3.50 -21.84
C ARG A 113 12.40 3.74 -22.59
N GLN A 114 13.40 4.32 -21.93
CA GLN A 114 14.70 4.63 -22.54
C GLN A 114 15.66 3.43 -22.55
N ASN A 115 15.43 2.44 -21.69
CA ASN A 115 16.26 1.24 -21.56
C ASN A 115 15.42 -0.03 -21.74
N PRO A 116 14.94 -0.36 -22.97
CA PRO A 116 14.10 -1.54 -23.19
C PRO A 116 14.77 -2.87 -22.85
N GLY A 117 16.10 -2.92 -22.80
CA GLY A 117 16.88 -4.11 -22.41
C GLY A 117 16.89 -4.38 -20.90
N ASP A 118 16.47 -3.43 -20.08
CA ASP A 118 16.56 -3.50 -18.61
C ASP A 118 15.23 -3.88 -17.96
N ARG A 119 14.25 -4.37 -18.72
CA ARG A 119 12.90 -4.60 -18.20
C ARG A 119 12.79 -5.74 -17.19
N ASP A 120 13.80 -6.60 -17.12
CA ASP A 120 13.98 -7.61 -16.08
C ASP A 120 14.53 -7.04 -14.77
N LEU A 121 15.02 -5.80 -14.76
CA LEU A 121 15.54 -5.18 -13.55
C LEU A 121 14.41 -4.85 -12.57
N PRO A 122 14.60 -5.11 -11.26
CA PRO A 122 13.63 -4.75 -10.24
C PRO A 122 13.38 -3.24 -10.18
N VAL A 123 12.11 -2.85 -10.00
CA VAL A 123 11.70 -1.44 -9.87
C VAL A 123 12.45 -0.75 -8.74
N LEU A 124 12.65 -1.45 -7.62
CA LEU A 124 13.35 -0.88 -6.47
C LEU A 124 14.84 -0.66 -6.74
N ARG A 125 15.47 -1.47 -7.61
CA ARG A 125 16.84 -1.25 -8.11
C ARG A 125 16.90 0.01 -8.99
N VAL A 126 15.93 0.19 -9.87
CA VAL A 126 15.85 1.40 -10.71
C VAL A 126 15.62 2.63 -9.85
N MET A 127 14.66 2.60 -8.92
CA MET A 127 14.44 3.67 -7.95
C MET A 127 15.72 4.00 -7.17
N TRP A 128 16.45 2.98 -6.72
CA TRP A 128 17.71 3.16 -6.03
C TRP A 128 18.74 3.91 -6.89
N SER A 129 19.01 3.41 -8.10
CA SER A 129 20.04 3.97 -8.98
C SER A 129 19.69 5.35 -9.55
N GLN A 130 18.43 5.59 -9.88
CA GLN A 130 17.99 6.78 -10.61
C GLN A 130 17.57 7.94 -9.71
N ILE A 131 17.19 7.65 -8.46
CA ILE A 131 16.57 8.64 -7.57
C ILE A 131 17.31 8.73 -6.25
N VAL A 132 17.51 7.60 -5.57
CA VAL A 132 18.04 7.57 -4.21
C VAL A 132 19.55 7.81 -4.20
N LYS A 133 20.33 6.92 -4.82
CA LYS A 133 21.80 6.97 -4.84
C LYS A 133 22.36 8.35 -5.24
N PRO A 134 21.86 9.05 -6.28
CA PRO A 134 22.36 10.37 -6.66
C PRO A 134 22.15 11.48 -5.62
N ARG A 135 21.33 11.22 -4.59
CA ARG A 135 20.98 12.19 -3.53
C ARG A 135 21.64 11.84 -2.19
N LEU A 136 22.43 10.77 -2.12
CA LEU A 136 23.11 10.30 -0.92
C LEU A 136 24.57 10.76 -0.91
N LYS A 137 25.12 10.99 0.28
CA LYS A 137 26.55 11.27 0.49
C LYS A 137 27.39 10.01 0.70
N SER A 138 26.76 8.96 1.21
CA SER A 138 27.37 7.66 1.52
C SER A 138 26.37 6.54 1.23
N GLY A 139 26.89 5.35 0.97
CA GLY A 139 26.10 4.13 0.80
C GLY A 139 25.60 3.55 2.13
N ILE A 140 25.07 2.34 2.05
CA ILE A 140 24.56 1.59 3.20
C ILE A 140 25.68 1.37 4.21
N ALA A 141 25.35 1.41 5.50
CA ALA A 141 26.29 1.39 6.61
C ALA A 141 27.34 2.50 6.56
N ASP A 142 27.02 3.62 5.89
CA ASP A 142 27.92 4.74 5.59
C ASP A 142 29.19 4.34 4.81
N ILE A 143 29.15 3.19 4.13
CA ILE A 143 30.22 2.74 3.24
C ILE A 143 30.21 3.66 2.01
N PRO A 144 31.36 4.24 1.59
CA PRO A 144 31.44 5.03 0.37
C PRO A 144 30.93 4.26 -0.85
N PHE A 145 30.34 4.96 -1.83
CA PHE A 145 30.01 4.31 -3.09
C PHE A 145 31.31 3.86 -3.78
N GLU A 146 31.40 2.60 -4.20
CA GLU A 146 32.53 2.13 -5.01
C GLU A 146 32.62 3.00 -6.29
N GLY A 147 33.71 3.77 -6.43
CA GLY A 147 34.00 4.59 -7.62
C GLY A 147 34.38 6.07 -7.41
N GLU A 148 34.43 6.63 -6.20
CA GLU A 148 34.99 7.99 -5.96
C GLU A 148 36.47 7.96 -5.51
N GLY A 149 37.25 7.01 -6.03
CA GLY A 149 38.70 7.07 -6.02
C GLY A 149 39.18 7.73 -7.31
N THR A 150 39.75 8.93 -7.19
CA THR A 150 40.63 9.61 -8.16
C THR A 150 40.98 8.79 -9.41
N ALA A 151 40.41 9.17 -10.55
CA ALA A 151 41.08 8.94 -11.84
C ALA A 151 42.26 9.93 -11.94
N PRO A 152 43.39 9.54 -12.58
CA PRO A 152 44.69 10.24 -12.52
C PRO A 152 44.66 11.69 -13.00
#